data_AF-A0A7G8D8G8-F1
#
_entry.id   AF-A0A7G8D8G8-F1
#
_cell.length_a   1.000
_cell.length_b   1.000
_cell.length_c   1.000
_cell.angle_alpha   90.00
_cell.angle_beta   90.00
_cell.angle_gamma   90.00
#
_symmetry.space_group_name_H-M   'P 1'
#
loop_
_entity.id
_entity.type
_entity.pdbx_description
1 polymer ?
#
loop_
_entity_poly.entity_id
_entity_poly.type
_entity_poly.pdbx_seq_one_letter_code
_entity_poly.pdbx_strand_id
1 'polypeptide(L)'
;MSQVTDKKFQAFKKIFDEVVAEVKQFKSVCAILKTKGLDRSDFYRKIRHYGFDVSQVKLQSYRKELLQEMLDDICSYKVTRTEVAETLQTSPQYITVLLADMGIVLDSAKAKRAAHRRRIQKKYKPVLDHIEQHGGYAVDACRALGIPDHAAVLVRRVAEELDFPLDDYTFAYRRYGDWITLPKPAKPLQHKGQGKILSCRCTLCGTEHDVAYCNLAAGRSTCCLKCASVNKKNYVIECDQSTEQYSSFPKFFEAVDIGNRCKQKVKHDLRNGKAITIDGCAWRATPID
;
A
#
# COMPACT_ATOMS: atom_id res chain seq x y z
N MET A 1 -58.29 -34.88 24.46
CA MET A 1 -57.56 -33.75 25.06
C MET A 1 -56.18 -33.46 24.46
N SER A 2 -55.54 -34.35 23.67
CA SER A 2 -54.17 -34.13 23.17
C SER A 2 -54.05 -33.23 21.92
N GLN A 3 -55.07 -33.11 21.08
CA GLN A 3 -55.00 -32.29 19.85
C GLN A 3 -54.99 -30.77 20.10
N VAL A 4 -55.63 -30.31 21.19
CA VAL A 4 -55.72 -28.88 21.52
C VAL A 4 -54.41 -28.37 22.14
N THR A 5 -53.75 -29.20 22.94
CA THR A 5 -52.42 -28.90 23.51
C THR A 5 -51.35 -28.83 22.42
N ASP A 6 -51.44 -29.67 21.39
CA ASP A 6 -50.49 -29.68 20.28
C ASP A 6 -50.63 -28.42 19.39
N LYS A 7 -51.86 -28.01 19.05
CA LYS A 7 -52.08 -26.76 18.30
C LYS A 7 -51.57 -25.51 19.03
N LYS A 8 -51.76 -25.43 20.35
CA LYS A 8 -51.25 -24.31 21.17
C LYS A 8 -49.73 -24.33 21.27
N PHE A 9 -49.14 -25.51 21.40
CA PHE A 9 -47.68 -25.68 21.39
C PHE A 9 -47.07 -25.26 20.05
N GLN A 10 -47.60 -25.73 18.92
CA GLN A 10 -47.09 -25.35 17.59
C GLN A 10 -47.22 -23.86 17.30
N ALA A 11 -48.34 -23.24 17.70
CA ALA A 11 -48.54 -21.80 17.57
C ALA A 11 -47.51 -21.01 18.40
N PHE A 12 -47.25 -21.45 19.65
CA PHE A 12 -46.23 -20.81 20.49
C PHE A 12 -44.81 -21.06 19.98
N LYS A 13 -44.51 -22.27 19.49
CA LYS A 13 -43.21 -22.61 18.88
C LYS A 13 -42.89 -21.69 17.72
N LYS A 14 -43.84 -21.45 16.82
CA LYS A 14 -43.65 -20.49 15.71
C LYS A 14 -43.31 -19.09 16.22
N ILE A 15 -44.04 -18.58 17.21
CA ILE A 15 -43.76 -17.28 17.83
C ILE A 15 -42.37 -17.27 18.48
N PHE A 16 -42.02 -18.33 19.20
CA PHE A 16 -40.73 -18.48 19.85
C PHE A 16 -39.59 -18.47 18.82
N ASP A 17 -39.68 -19.25 17.74
CA ASP A 17 -38.68 -19.31 16.66
C ASP A 17 -38.52 -17.95 15.97
N GLU A 18 -39.61 -17.21 15.74
CA GLU A 18 -39.58 -15.84 15.21
C GLU A 18 -38.87 -14.88 16.18
N VAL A 19 -39.17 -14.94 17.48
CA VAL A 19 -38.48 -14.12 18.49
C VAL A 19 -36.99 -14.47 18.52
N VAL A 20 -36.62 -15.74 18.51
CA VAL A 20 -35.21 -16.19 18.47
C VAL A 20 -34.50 -15.64 17.23
N ALA A 21 -35.13 -15.73 16.05
CA ALA A 21 -34.56 -15.20 14.81
C ALA A 21 -34.32 -13.68 14.88
N GLU A 22 -35.24 -12.93 15.47
CA GLU A 22 -35.08 -11.49 15.65
C GLU A 22 -34.06 -11.11 16.73
N VAL A 23 -33.94 -11.89 17.81
CA VAL A 23 -32.91 -11.70 18.84
C VAL A 23 -31.51 -11.95 18.27
N LYS A 24 -31.35 -12.93 17.36
CA LYS A 24 -30.11 -13.17 16.62
C LYS A 24 -29.69 -11.99 15.74
N GLN A 25 -30.63 -11.11 15.36
CA GLN A 25 -30.37 -9.84 14.68
C GLN A 25 -30.12 -8.68 15.66
N PHE A 26 -29.74 -8.99 16.90
CA PHE A 26 -29.47 -8.07 17.99
C PHE A 26 -30.65 -7.21 18.48
N LYS A 27 -31.89 -7.59 18.16
CA LYS A 27 -33.06 -6.87 18.67
C LYS A 27 -33.35 -7.27 20.12
N SER A 28 -33.73 -6.29 20.92
CA SER A 28 -34.17 -6.53 22.30
C SER A 28 -35.47 -7.35 22.32
N VAL A 29 -35.52 -8.42 23.11
CA VAL A 29 -36.74 -9.20 23.35
C VAL A 29 -37.90 -8.31 23.75
N CYS A 30 -37.66 -7.30 24.60
CA CYS A 30 -38.73 -6.39 25.04
C CYS A 30 -39.29 -5.58 23.85
N ALA A 31 -38.45 -5.18 22.90
CA ALA A 31 -38.89 -4.48 21.70
C ALA A 31 -39.67 -5.42 20.77
N ILE A 32 -39.17 -6.65 20.55
CA ILE A 32 -39.82 -7.66 19.71
C ILE A 32 -41.21 -8.03 20.28
N LEU A 33 -41.31 -8.26 21.59
CA LEU A 33 -42.57 -8.60 22.23
C LEU A 33 -43.56 -7.43 22.15
N LYS A 34 -43.09 -6.20 22.33
CA LYS A 34 -43.93 -4.99 22.19
C LYS A 34 -44.48 -4.84 20.77
N THR A 35 -43.66 -5.04 19.72
CA THR A 35 -44.12 -4.96 18.33
C THR A 35 -45.10 -6.07 17.95
N LYS A 36 -44.94 -7.25 18.54
CA LYS A 36 -45.85 -8.40 18.36
C LYS A 36 -47.08 -8.37 19.28
N GLY A 37 -47.23 -7.35 20.12
CA GLY A 37 -48.36 -7.22 21.06
C GLY A 37 -48.40 -8.30 22.15
N LEU A 38 -47.24 -8.87 22.50
CA LEU A 38 -47.12 -9.96 23.46
C LEU A 38 -46.73 -9.42 24.84
N ASP A 39 -47.41 -9.91 25.89
CA ASP A 39 -47.00 -9.64 27.27
C ASP A 39 -45.71 -10.40 27.61
N ARG A 40 -44.78 -9.68 28.24
CA ARG A 40 -43.48 -10.23 28.62
C ARG A 40 -43.62 -11.35 29.63
N SER A 41 -44.46 -11.17 30.65
CA SER A 41 -44.59 -12.13 31.74
C SER A 41 -45.24 -13.42 31.26
N ASP A 42 -46.28 -13.31 30.42
CA ASP A 42 -46.93 -14.44 29.76
C ASP A 42 -45.99 -15.19 28.81
N PHE A 43 -45.18 -14.47 28.02
CA PHE A 43 -44.19 -15.08 27.13
C PHE A 43 -43.17 -15.94 27.90
N TYR A 44 -42.55 -15.40 28.96
CA TYR A 44 -41.60 -16.17 29.78
C TYR A 44 -42.27 -17.30 30.59
N ARG A 45 -43.56 -17.16 30.92
CA ARG A 45 -44.33 -18.25 31.54
C ARG A 45 -44.53 -19.40 30.56
N LYS A 46 -44.86 -19.10 29.30
CA LYS A 46 -45.03 -20.09 28.23
C LYS A 46 -43.72 -20.78 27.85
N ILE A 47 -42.59 -20.06 27.81
CA ILE A 47 -41.26 -20.67 27.64
C ILE A 47 -41.04 -21.78 28.67
N ARG A 48 -41.24 -21.46 29.96
CA ARG A 48 -41.07 -22.43 31.06
C ARG A 48 -42.09 -23.56 31.00
N HIS A 49 -43.36 -23.25 30.72
CA HIS A 49 -44.44 -24.23 30.65
C HIS A 49 -44.21 -25.26 29.55
N TYR A 50 -43.68 -24.85 28.40
CA TYR A 50 -43.43 -25.72 27.25
C TYR A 50 -41.99 -26.25 27.18
N GLY A 51 -41.14 -25.96 28.17
CA GLY A 51 -39.77 -26.49 28.24
C GLY A 51 -38.77 -25.90 27.24
N PHE A 52 -39.05 -24.71 26.70
CA PHE A 52 -38.08 -24.03 25.82
C PHE A 52 -36.92 -23.45 26.65
N ASP A 53 -35.72 -23.43 26.06
CA ASP A 53 -34.56 -22.85 26.70
C ASP A 53 -34.61 -21.31 26.66
N VAL A 54 -34.68 -20.69 27.84
CA VAL A 54 -34.68 -19.24 28.02
C VAL A 54 -33.40 -18.60 27.46
N SER A 55 -32.28 -19.33 27.39
CA SER A 55 -31.01 -18.82 26.87
C SER A 55 -31.11 -18.40 25.40
N GLN A 56 -31.99 -19.04 24.62
CA GLN A 56 -32.18 -18.78 23.19
C GLN A 56 -32.89 -17.44 22.92
N VAL A 57 -33.55 -16.86 23.92
CA VAL A 57 -34.09 -15.50 23.82
C VAL A 57 -33.22 -14.49 24.55
N LYS A 58 -32.10 -14.89 25.16
CA LYS A 58 -31.16 -13.95 25.78
C LYS A 58 -30.19 -13.45 24.72
N LEU A 59 -30.32 -12.16 24.40
CA LEU A 59 -29.37 -11.43 23.54
C LEU A 59 -27.90 -11.59 23.99
N GLN A 60 -27.66 -11.76 25.30
CA GLN A 60 -26.34 -12.00 25.85
C GLN A 60 -25.70 -13.30 25.37
N SER A 61 -26.47 -14.38 25.16
CA SER A 61 -25.95 -15.68 24.73
C SER A 61 -25.30 -15.58 23.35
N TYR A 62 -26.00 -14.98 22.39
CA TYR A 62 -25.50 -14.79 21.03
C TYR A 62 -24.29 -13.84 20.97
N ARG A 63 -24.32 -12.78 21.78
CA ARG A 63 -23.16 -11.88 21.88
C ARG A 63 -21.94 -12.59 22.46
N LYS A 64 -22.11 -13.54 23.40
CA LYS A 64 -21.00 -14.35 23.93
C LYS A 64 -20.45 -15.32 22.90
N GLU A 65 -21.30 -15.97 22.11
CA GLU A 65 -20.88 -16.85 21.00
C GLU A 65 -20.03 -16.10 19.97
N LEU A 66 -20.52 -14.96 19.47
CA LEU A 66 -19.76 -14.15 18.52
C LEU A 66 -18.50 -13.53 19.14
N LEU A 67 -18.56 -13.13 20.42
CA LEU A 67 -17.38 -12.66 21.13
C LEU A 67 -16.31 -13.75 21.26
N GLN A 68 -16.72 -15.02 21.43
CA GLN A 68 -15.83 -16.18 21.47
C GLN A 68 -15.05 -16.34 20.16
N GLU A 69 -15.72 -16.17 19.01
CA GLU A 69 -15.10 -16.22 17.69
C GLU A 69 -14.05 -15.11 17.49
N MET A 70 -14.23 -13.96 18.15
CA MET A 70 -13.32 -12.82 18.06
C MET A 70 -12.18 -12.84 19.09
N LEU A 71 -12.14 -13.81 20.02
CA LEU A 71 -11.23 -13.77 21.17
C LEU A 71 -9.76 -13.74 20.80
N ASP A 72 -9.34 -14.49 19.80
CA ASP A 72 -7.93 -14.53 19.39
C ASP A 72 -7.46 -13.15 18.93
N ASP A 73 -8.29 -12.43 18.17
CA ASP A 73 -7.99 -11.08 17.71
C ASP A 73 -8.07 -10.06 18.85
N ILE A 74 -8.97 -10.26 19.82
CA ILE A 74 -9.07 -9.41 21.02
C ILE A 74 -7.83 -9.58 21.92
N CYS A 75 -7.45 -10.83 22.21
CA CYS A 75 -6.33 -11.20 23.08
C CYS A 75 -4.97 -10.89 22.43
N SER A 76 -4.89 -10.92 21.11
CA SER A 76 -3.73 -10.44 20.34
C SER A 76 -3.75 -8.93 20.08
N TYR A 77 -4.79 -8.22 20.54
CA TYR A 77 -4.97 -6.78 20.38
C TYR A 77 -4.98 -6.33 18.90
N LYS A 78 -5.47 -7.19 18.00
CA LYS A 78 -5.75 -6.90 16.59
C LYS A 78 -7.10 -6.23 16.36
N VAL A 79 -8.03 -6.36 17.31
CA VAL A 79 -9.25 -5.55 17.40
C VAL A 79 -9.35 -4.85 18.76
N THR A 80 -9.97 -3.68 18.77
CA THR A 80 -10.21 -2.89 19.98
C THR A 80 -11.59 -3.21 20.53
N ARG A 81 -11.80 -2.93 21.83
CA ARG A 81 -13.13 -3.07 22.45
C ARG A 81 -14.20 -2.22 21.76
N THR A 82 -13.83 -1.09 21.18
CA THR A 82 -14.76 -0.23 20.43
C THR A 82 -15.20 -0.89 19.14
N GLU A 83 -14.25 -1.41 18.35
CA GLU A 83 -14.55 -2.14 17.11
C GLU A 83 -15.41 -3.39 17.38
N VAL A 84 -15.10 -4.15 18.44
CA VAL A 84 -15.92 -5.30 18.86
C VAL A 84 -17.33 -4.86 19.28
N ALA A 85 -17.44 -3.74 19.98
CA ALA A 85 -18.74 -3.20 20.41
C ALA A 85 -19.61 -2.76 19.23
N GLU A 86 -19.01 -2.17 18.19
CA GLU A 86 -19.68 -1.83 16.93
C GLU A 86 -20.19 -3.09 16.23
N THR A 87 -19.34 -4.11 16.07
CA THR A 87 -19.73 -5.40 15.46
C THR A 87 -20.89 -6.07 16.21
N LEU A 88 -20.87 -6.04 17.55
CA LEU A 88 -21.89 -6.66 18.40
C LEU A 88 -23.06 -5.72 18.74
N GLN A 89 -23.11 -4.55 18.11
CA GLN A 89 -24.12 -3.50 18.29
C GLN A 89 -24.40 -3.19 19.76
N THR A 90 -23.35 -2.95 20.54
CA THR A 90 -23.41 -2.76 21.98
C THR A 90 -22.41 -1.69 22.44
N SER A 91 -22.31 -1.46 23.76
CA SER A 91 -21.34 -0.52 24.32
C SER A 91 -19.99 -1.18 24.61
N PRO A 92 -18.86 -0.45 24.48
CA PRO A 92 -17.53 -0.97 24.86
C PRO A 92 -17.43 -1.39 26.33
N GLN A 93 -18.18 -0.74 27.22
CA GLN A 93 -18.28 -1.11 28.62
C GLN A 93 -18.93 -2.48 28.78
N TYR A 94 -19.98 -2.78 28.02
CA TYR A 94 -20.64 -4.08 28.03
C TYR A 94 -19.73 -5.21 27.55
N ILE A 95 -18.89 -4.95 26.53
CA ILE A 95 -17.86 -5.92 26.10
C ILE A 95 -16.89 -6.24 27.24
N THR A 96 -16.52 -5.24 28.04
CA THR A 96 -15.63 -5.44 29.20
C THR A 96 -16.28 -6.36 30.23
N VAL A 97 -17.57 -6.18 30.51
CA VAL A 97 -18.34 -7.07 31.39
C VAL A 97 -18.41 -8.49 30.82
N LEU A 98 -18.69 -8.64 29.52
CA LEU A 98 -18.75 -9.97 28.89
C LEU A 98 -17.42 -10.71 28.92
N LEU A 99 -16.31 -10.03 28.66
CA LEU A 99 -14.97 -10.64 28.75
C LEU A 99 -14.67 -11.06 30.19
N ALA A 100 -15.02 -10.23 31.18
CA ALA A 100 -14.84 -10.56 32.59
C ALA A 100 -15.70 -11.78 33.02
N ASP A 101 -16.95 -11.85 32.57
CA ASP A 101 -17.83 -13.01 32.77
C ASP A 101 -17.23 -14.30 32.18
N MET A 102 -16.42 -14.18 31.14
CA MET A 102 -15.72 -15.30 30.48
C MET A 102 -14.36 -15.62 31.12
N GLY A 103 -13.99 -14.92 32.21
CA GLY A 103 -12.70 -15.09 32.89
C GLY A 103 -11.53 -14.43 32.16
N ILE A 104 -11.80 -13.56 31.18
CA ILE A 104 -10.78 -12.93 30.33
C ILE A 104 -10.50 -11.52 30.84
N VAL A 105 -9.26 -11.31 31.30
CA VAL A 105 -8.77 -10.00 31.74
C VAL A 105 -7.73 -9.52 30.75
N LEU A 106 -8.04 -8.43 30.03
CA LEU A 106 -7.09 -7.79 29.12
C LEU A 106 -6.11 -6.92 29.91
N ASP A 107 -4.82 -7.07 29.60
CA ASP A 107 -3.78 -6.19 30.13
C ASP A 107 -3.98 -4.78 29.57
N SER A 108 -4.36 -3.85 30.45
CA SER A 108 -4.62 -2.46 30.10
C SER A 108 -3.39 -1.74 29.53
N ALA A 109 -2.19 -2.08 29.98
CA ALA A 109 -0.94 -1.50 29.48
C ALA A 109 -0.61 -2.05 28.09
N LYS A 110 -0.83 -3.35 27.84
CA LYS A 110 -0.69 -3.97 26.51
C LYS A 110 -1.72 -3.42 25.52
N ALA A 111 -2.97 -3.24 25.96
CA ALA A 111 -4.04 -2.61 25.18
C ALA A 111 -3.70 -1.17 24.76
N LYS A 112 -3.19 -0.35 25.70
CA LYS A 112 -2.77 1.02 25.42
C LYS A 112 -1.62 1.07 24.42
N ARG A 113 -0.62 0.19 24.57
CA ARG A 113 0.51 0.07 23.62
C ARG A 113 0.03 -0.33 22.22
N ALA A 114 -0.85 -1.31 22.10
CA ALA A 114 -1.43 -1.71 20.82
C ALA A 114 -2.25 -0.59 20.15
N ALA A 115 -3.10 0.10 20.92
CA ALA A 115 -3.88 1.23 20.42
C ALA A 115 -2.99 2.40 19.96
N HIS A 116 -1.93 2.71 20.72
CA HIS A 116 -0.95 3.72 20.34
C HIS A 116 -0.22 3.33 19.05
N ARG A 117 0.21 2.07 18.93
CA ARG A 117 0.84 1.54 17.71
C ARG A 117 -0.08 1.69 16.50
N ARG A 118 -1.35 1.29 16.59
CA ARG A 118 -2.32 1.47 15.48
C ARG A 118 -2.54 2.92 15.10
N ARG A 119 -2.62 3.83 16.08
CA ARG A 119 -2.74 5.27 15.78
C ARG A 119 -1.53 5.78 15.00
N ILE A 120 -0.32 5.37 15.40
CA ILE A 120 0.92 5.69 14.68
C ILE A 120 0.87 5.10 13.26
N GLN A 121 0.55 3.82 13.11
CA GLN A 121 0.44 3.17 11.80
C GLN A 121 -0.58 3.87 10.90
N LYS A 122 -1.80 4.14 11.40
CA LYS A 122 -2.84 4.87 10.64
C LYS A 122 -2.38 6.27 10.24
N LYS A 123 -1.65 6.96 11.10
CA LYS A 123 -1.13 8.32 10.84
C LYS A 123 -0.07 8.33 9.74
N TYR A 124 0.82 7.34 9.71
CA TYR A 124 1.98 7.32 8.81
C TYR A 124 1.84 6.42 7.59
N LYS A 125 0.80 5.57 7.52
CA LYS A 125 0.47 4.79 6.32
C LYS A 125 0.38 5.64 5.05
N PRO A 126 -0.24 6.84 5.04
CA PRO A 126 -0.26 7.70 3.85
C PRO A 126 1.13 8.10 3.34
N VAL A 127 2.14 8.16 4.22
CA VAL A 127 3.53 8.42 3.82
C VAL A 127 4.10 7.23 3.06
N LEU A 128 3.83 6.01 3.51
CA LEU A 128 4.25 4.80 2.80
C LEU A 128 3.54 4.68 1.44
N ASP A 129 2.24 4.95 1.40
CA ASP A 129 1.46 4.95 0.16
C ASP A 129 2.01 6.01 -0.83
N HIS A 130 2.43 7.18 -0.33
CA HIS A 130 3.09 8.21 -1.15
C HIS A 130 4.44 7.74 -1.71
N ILE A 131 5.27 7.09 -0.88
CA ILE A 131 6.56 6.51 -1.30
C ILE A 131 6.34 5.38 -2.31
N GLU A 132 5.29 4.57 -2.16
CA GLU A 132 4.99 3.52 -3.12
C GLU A 132 4.66 4.10 -4.51
N GLN A 133 3.91 5.20 -4.56
CA GLN A 133 3.47 5.84 -5.79
C GLN A 133 4.56 6.70 -6.46
N HIS A 134 5.36 7.41 -5.67
CA HIS A 134 6.30 8.43 -6.16
C HIS A 134 7.77 8.07 -5.89
N GLY A 135 8.03 7.03 -5.09
CA GLY A 135 9.35 6.70 -4.60
C GLY A 135 9.98 7.76 -3.70
N GLY A 136 11.29 7.65 -3.48
CA GLY A 136 12.07 8.62 -2.73
C GLY A 136 12.30 8.25 -1.26
N TYR A 137 12.74 9.24 -0.48
CA TYR A 137 13.06 9.06 0.94
C TYR A 137 11.87 9.42 1.83
N ALA A 138 11.77 8.76 2.99
CA ALA A 138 10.71 9.04 3.97
C ALA A 138 10.66 10.51 4.42
N VAL A 139 11.80 11.18 4.52
CA VAL A 139 11.87 12.60 4.90
C VAL A 139 11.20 13.47 3.83
N ASP A 140 11.51 13.23 2.56
CA ASP A 140 10.96 13.99 1.45
C ASP A 140 9.45 13.74 1.31
N ALA A 141 9.02 12.49 1.48
CA ALA A 141 7.60 12.13 1.49
C ALA A 141 6.84 12.78 2.67
N CYS A 142 7.44 12.85 3.87
CA CYS A 142 6.87 13.58 4.99
C CYS A 142 6.68 15.06 4.64
N ARG A 143 7.72 15.70 4.10
CA ARG A 143 7.67 17.11 3.71
C ARG A 143 6.61 17.39 2.64
N ALA A 144 6.48 16.52 1.64
CA ALA A 144 5.46 16.61 0.60
C ALA A 144 4.03 16.52 1.16
N LEU A 145 3.84 15.78 2.25
CA LEU A 145 2.55 15.60 2.93
C LEU A 145 2.33 16.58 4.10
N GLY A 146 3.22 17.56 4.30
CA GLY A 146 3.13 18.53 5.40
C GLY A 146 3.38 17.93 6.79
N ILE A 147 4.04 16.78 6.86
CA ILE A 147 4.42 16.11 8.10
C ILE A 147 5.85 16.54 8.49
N PRO A 148 6.12 16.85 9.77
CA PRO A 148 7.45 17.25 10.20
C PRO A 148 8.54 16.20 9.90
N ASP A 149 9.72 16.65 9.46
CA ASP A 149 10.84 15.80 9.06
C ASP A 149 11.27 14.77 10.14
N HIS A 150 11.21 15.15 11.42
CA HIS A 150 11.55 14.26 12.54
C HIS A 150 10.60 13.04 12.65
N ALA A 151 9.42 13.09 12.04
CA ALA A 151 8.50 11.97 11.98
C ALA A 151 8.99 10.84 11.05
N ALA A 152 9.98 11.09 10.19
CA ALA A 152 10.54 10.05 9.32
C ALA A 152 11.08 8.83 10.09
N VAL A 153 11.55 9.02 11.33
CA VAL A 153 11.97 7.92 12.22
C VAL A 153 10.78 7.01 12.57
N LEU A 154 9.60 7.59 12.81
CA LEU A 154 8.37 6.84 13.07
C LEU A 154 7.87 6.15 11.80
N VAL A 155 8.01 6.78 10.64
CA VAL A 155 7.68 6.16 9.34
C VAL A 155 8.53 4.91 9.10
N ARG A 156 9.85 4.95 9.36
CA ARG A 156 10.72 3.77 9.25
C ARG A 156 10.27 2.63 10.16
N ARG A 157 9.94 2.92 11.43
CA ARG A 157 9.42 1.92 12.36
C ARG A 157 8.09 1.31 11.87
N VAL A 158 7.19 2.14 11.34
CA VAL A 158 5.93 1.65 10.76
C VAL A 158 6.18 0.80 9.52
N ALA A 159 7.14 1.17 8.68
CA ALA A 159 7.53 0.39 7.51
C ALA A 159 8.05 -1.01 7.91
N GLU A 160 8.94 -1.09 8.90
CA GLU A 160 9.44 -2.36 9.44
C GLU A 160 8.31 -3.23 10.00
N GLU A 161 7.37 -2.64 10.75
CA GLU A 161 6.21 -3.37 11.30
C GLU A 161 5.26 -3.91 10.22
N LEU A 162 5.21 -3.27 9.06
CA LEU A 162 4.36 -3.64 7.93
C LEU A 162 5.11 -4.42 6.84
N ASP A 163 6.38 -4.77 7.07
CA ASP A 163 7.26 -5.40 6.08
C ASP A 163 7.34 -4.61 4.76
N PHE A 164 7.30 -3.27 4.85
CA PHE A 164 7.39 -2.38 3.69
C PHE A 164 8.87 -2.07 3.38
N PRO A 165 9.38 -2.40 2.18
CA PRO A 165 10.80 -2.29 1.84
C PRO A 165 11.20 -0.85 1.48
N LEU A 166 11.24 0.03 2.48
CA LEU A 166 11.42 1.47 2.29
C LEU A 166 12.69 1.84 1.50
N ASP A 167 13.80 1.16 1.77
CA ASP A 167 15.09 1.45 1.13
C ASP A 167 15.12 1.11 -0.36
N ASP A 168 14.19 0.27 -0.83
CA ASP A 168 14.10 -0.13 -2.23
C ASP A 168 13.43 0.92 -3.12
N TYR A 169 12.73 1.90 -2.53
CA TYR A 169 12.10 3.02 -3.23
C TYR A 169 13.00 4.26 -3.38
N THR A 170 14.16 4.30 -2.72
CA THR A 170 15.06 5.46 -2.67
C THR A 170 15.68 5.85 -4.01
N PHE A 171 15.57 4.99 -5.01
CA PHE A 171 16.17 5.17 -6.33
C PHE A 171 15.26 5.87 -7.33
N ALA A 172 14.00 6.16 -7.01
CA ALA A 172 13.05 6.72 -7.97
C ALA A 172 13.52 8.04 -8.61
N TYR A 173 13.21 8.22 -9.89
CA TYR A 173 13.47 9.42 -10.69
C TYR A 173 14.92 9.90 -10.76
N ARG A 174 15.89 9.04 -10.43
CA ARG A 174 17.31 9.30 -10.61
C ARG A 174 17.71 9.12 -12.07
N ARG A 175 18.63 9.98 -12.52
CA ARG A 175 19.13 9.96 -13.89
C ARG A 175 20.53 9.35 -13.97
N TYR A 176 20.72 8.42 -14.90
CA TYR A 176 22.01 7.79 -15.20
C TYR A 176 22.23 7.77 -16.72
N GLY A 177 22.91 8.79 -17.25
CA GLY A 177 22.93 9.03 -18.69
C GLY A 177 21.52 9.31 -19.23
N ASP A 178 21.07 8.49 -20.17
CA ASP A 178 19.72 8.51 -20.76
C ASP A 178 18.77 7.50 -20.09
N TRP A 179 19.12 6.99 -18.91
CA TRP A 179 18.20 6.26 -18.05
C TRP A 179 17.56 7.19 -17.03
N ILE A 180 16.26 7.04 -16.83
CA ILE A 180 15.54 7.54 -15.66
C ILE A 180 14.94 6.36 -14.89
N THR A 181 15.25 6.22 -13.61
CA THR A 181 14.67 5.16 -12.76
C THR A 181 13.21 5.47 -12.45
N LEU A 182 12.40 4.43 -12.33
CA LEU A 182 10.97 4.53 -12.05
C LEU A 182 10.68 4.38 -10.55
N PRO A 183 9.52 4.85 -10.06
CA PRO A 183 9.07 4.64 -8.69
C PRO A 183 8.57 3.20 -8.49
N LYS A 184 9.49 2.24 -8.60
CA LYS A 184 9.26 0.81 -8.38
C LYS A 184 10.28 0.31 -7.38
N PRO A 185 9.93 -0.66 -6.51
CA PRO A 185 10.89 -1.22 -5.57
C PRO A 185 12.04 -1.88 -6.33
N ALA A 186 13.26 -1.55 -5.91
CA ALA A 186 14.46 -2.20 -6.37
C ALA A 186 14.41 -3.72 -6.07
N LYS A 187 14.70 -4.55 -7.08
CA LYS A 187 14.69 -6.01 -6.91
C LYS A 187 16.09 -6.51 -6.55
N PRO A 188 16.23 -7.56 -5.72
CA PRO A 188 17.54 -8.17 -5.48
C PRO A 188 18.07 -8.83 -6.77
N LEU A 189 19.37 -8.69 -7.04
CA LEU A 189 20.03 -9.50 -8.06
C LEU A 189 20.10 -10.96 -7.57
N GLN A 190 19.80 -11.95 -8.42
CA GLN A 190 19.69 -13.37 -8.05
C GLN A 190 20.96 -13.96 -7.41
N HIS A 191 22.14 -13.37 -7.68
CA HIS A 191 23.38 -13.71 -6.99
C HIS A 191 23.53 -12.88 -5.70
N LYS A 192 23.44 -13.56 -4.55
CA LYS A 192 23.59 -12.97 -3.20
C LYS A 192 24.81 -12.04 -3.15
N GLY A 193 24.57 -10.77 -2.82
CA GLY A 193 25.60 -9.75 -2.59
C GLY A 193 25.98 -8.88 -3.79
N GLN A 194 25.42 -9.09 -4.99
CA GLN A 194 25.89 -8.42 -6.21
C GLN A 194 25.07 -7.19 -6.68
N GLY A 195 24.17 -6.68 -5.83
CA GLY A 195 23.50 -5.38 -6.04
C GLY A 195 22.00 -5.47 -6.28
N LYS A 196 21.42 -4.35 -6.74
CA LYS A 196 19.98 -4.18 -6.97
C LYS A 196 19.68 -4.06 -8.46
N ILE A 197 18.53 -4.53 -8.92
CA ILE A 197 17.96 -4.27 -10.24
C ILE A 197 16.95 -3.14 -10.10
N LEU A 198 17.08 -2.11 -10.94
CA LEU A 198 16.18 -0.96 -10.98
C LEU A 198 15.39 -0.99 -12.28
N SER A 199 14.08 -0.80 -12.19
CA SER A 199 13.27 -0.54 -13.38
C SER A 199 13.54 0.89 -13.86
N CYS A 200 13.99 1.00 -15.10
CA CYS A 200 14.41 2.24 -15.72
C CYS A 200 13.66 2.47 -17.03
N ARG A 201 13.47 3.72 -17.41
CA ARG A 201 12.99 4.13 -18.72
C ARG A 201 14.13 4.78 -19.50
N CYS A 202 14.32 4.36 -20.75
CA CYS A 202 15.25 5.01 -21.65
C CYS A 202 14.63 6.33 -22.12
N THR A 203 15.26 7.47 -21.85
CA THR A 203 14.72 8.79 -22.23
C THR A 203 14.77 9.04 -23.73
N LEU A 204 15.53 8.26 -24.50
CA LEU A 204 15.63 8.38 -25.95
C LEU A 204 14.47 7.72 -26.69
N CYS A 205 14.06 6.53 -26.28
CA CYS A 205 13.01 5.76 -26.96
C CYS A 205 11.78 5.46 -26.10
N GLY A 206 11.77 5.89 -24.84
CA GLY A 206 10.64 5.72 -23.91
C GLY A 206 10.43 4.30 -23.37
N THR A 207 11.20 3.30 -23.84
CA THR A 207 11.02 1.91 -23.42
C THR A 207 11.53 1.64 -22.00
N GLU A 208 10.85 0.78 -21.26
CA GLU A 208 11.20 0.36 -19.90
C GLU A 208 12.07 -0.90 -19.90
N HIS A 209 13.09 -0.93 -19.04
CA HIS A 209 14.06 -2.02 -18.90
C HIS A 209 14.43 -2.21 -17.43
N ASP A 210 14.69 -3.45 -17.05
CA ASP A 210 15.27 -3.78 -15.75
C ASP A 210 16.81 -3.76 -15.89
N VAL A 211 17.46 -2.83 -15.17
CA VAL A 211 18.91 -2.58 -15.29
C VAL A 211 19.58 -2.72 -13.94
N ALA A 212 20.70 -3.45 -13.89
CA ALA A 212 21.49 -3.58 -12.67
C ALA A 212 22.06 -2.21 -12.23
N TYR A 213 21.81 -1.83 -10.97
CA TYR A 213 22.26 -0.58 -10.38
C TYR A 213 23.78 -0.40 -10.48
N CYS A 214 24.56 -1.47 -10.31
CA CYS A 214 26.02 -1.42 -10.45
C CYS A 214 26.47 -0.95 -11.84
N ASN A 215 25.72 -1.30 -12.90
CA ASN A 215 26.02 -0.84 -14.26
C ASN A 215 25.63 0.62 -14.49
N LEU A 216 24.54 1.07 -13.85
CA LEU A 216 24.12 2.48 -13.87
C LEU A 216 25.11 3.36 -13.11
N ALA A 217 25.45 2.99 -11.88
CA ALA A 217 26.36 3.72 -11.00
C ALA A 217 27.78 3.80 -11.56
N ALA A 218 28.27 2.72 -12.17
CA ALA A 218 29.58 2.69 -12.84
C ALA A 218 29.58 3.31 -14.25
N GLY A 219 28.42 3.78 -14.76
CA GLY A 219 28.29 4.34 -16.11
C GLY A 219 28.49 3.32 -17.24
N ARG A 220 28.46 2.01 -16.95
CA ARG A 220 28.60 0.92 -17.94
C ARG A 220 27.37 0.79 -18.85
N SER A 221 26.22 1.25 -18.37
CA SER A 221 25.01 1.37 -19.18
C SER A 221 24.49 2.80 -19.09
N THR A 222 24.48 3.51 -20.22
CA THR A 222 23.97 4.88 -20.31
C THR A 222 22.65 4.98 -21.06
N CYS A 223 22.23 3.96 -21.80
CA CYS A 223 20.94 3.88 -22.49
C CYS A 223 20.58 2.42 -22.82
N CYS A 224 19.38 2.17 -23.37
CA CYS A 224 18.96 0.82 -23.75
C CYS A 224 19.80 0.25 -24.90
N LEU A 225 19.90 -1.08 -25.01
CA LEU A 225 20.71 -1.75 -26.03
C LEU A 225 20.36 -1.30 -27.46
N LYS A 226 19.08 -1.06 -27.76
CA LYS A 226 18.63 -0.56 -29.07
C LYS A 226 19.16 0.85 -29.37
N CYS A 227 19.09 1.76 -28.41
CA CYS A 227 19.66 3.10 -28.57
C CYS A 227 21.20 3.07 -28.57
N ALA A 228 21.79 2.17 -27.80
CA ALA A 228 23.24 1.96 -27.77
C ALA A 228 23.77 1.41 -29.11
N SER A 229 23.05 0.51 -29.77
CA SER A 229 23.45 -0.03 -31.08
C SER A 229 23.34 1.00 -32.20
N VAL A 230 22.29 1.84 -32.21
CA VAL A 230 22.21 3.01 -33.10
C VAL A 230 23.36 3.99 -32.84
N ASN A 231 23.77 4.13 -31.57
CA ASN A 231 24.91 4.95 -31.15
C ASN A 231 26.29 4.37 -31.50
N LYS A 232 26.38 3.10 -31.97
CA LYS A 232 27.62 2.49 -32.48
C LYS A 232 27.86 2.80 -33.96
N LYS A 233 26.91 3.42 -34.67
CA LYS A 233 27.20 3.94 -36.01
C LYS A 233 28.37 4.91 -35.93
N ASN A 234 29.33 4.75 -36.84
CA ASN A 234 30.33 5.78 -37.05
C ASN A 234 29.61 7.00 -37.63
N TYR A 235 30.07 8.21 -37.31
CA TYR A 235 29.48 9.43 -37.83
C TYR A 235 30.59 10.24 -38.50
N VAL A 236 30.30 10.78 -39.68
CA VAL A 236 31.02 11.94 -40.20
C VAL A 236 30.32 13.18 -39.68
N ILE A 237 31.09 14.11 -39.15
CA ILE A 237 30.60 15.41 -38.70
C ILE A 237 31.09 16.44 -39.71
N GLU A 238 30.17 17.12 -40.38
CA GLU A 238 30.46 18.04 -41.47
C GLU A 238 29.91 19.43 -41.17
N CYS A 239 30.59 20.45 -41.68
CA CYS A 239 30.17 21.84 -41.58
C CYS A 239 29.42 22.24 -42.84
N ASP A 240 28.18 22.73 -42.70
CA ASP A 240 27.33 23.12 -43.85
C ASP A 240 27.94 24.30 -44.65
N GLN A 241 28.80 25.12 -44.04
CA GLN A 241 29.40 26.30 -44.67
C GLN A 241 30.89 26.15 -45.02
N SER A 242 31.51 24.98 -44.80
CA SER A 242 32.91 24.75 -45.15
C SER A 242 33.14 23.33 -45.66
N THR A 243 34.35 23.02 -46.11
CA THR A 243 34.74 21.65 -46.51
C THR A 243 35.24 20.80 -45.34
N GLU A 244 35.15 21.31 -44.11
CA GLU A 244 35.62 20.62 -42.91
C GLU A 244 34.74 19.42 -42.59
N GLN A 245 35.38 18.26 -42.42
CA GLN A 245 34.74 17.02 -42.02
C GLN A 245 35.59 16.25 -41.02
N TYR A 246 34.94 15.64 -40.03
CA TYR A 246 35.60 14.84 -39.01
C TYR A 246 35.02 13.44 -38.98
N SER A 247 35.89 12.43 -39.01
CA SER A 247 35.50 11.02 -39.07
C SER A 247 34.91 10.47 -37.76
N SER A 248 34.88 11.25 -36.69
CA SER A 248 34.34 10.86 -35.39
C SER A 248 34.14 12.05 -34.45
N PHE A 249 33.27 11.87 -33.43
CA PHE A 249 33.05 12.86 -32.37
C PHE A 249 34.33 13.23 -31.58
N PRO A 250 35.22 12.30 -31.20
CA PRO A 250 36.47 12.69 -30.54
C PRO A 250 37.30 13.67 -31.36
N LYS A 251 37.54 13.39 -32.65
CA LYS A 251 38.29 14.29 -33.55
C LYS A 251 37.62 15.65 -33.69
N PHE A 252 36.30 15.66 -33.82
CA PHE A 252 35.53 16.91 -33.84
C PHE A 252 35.72 17.72 -32.55
N PHE A 253 35.64 17.10 -31.37
CA PHE A 253 35.81 17.79 -30.09
C PHE A 253 37.26 18.15 -29.73
N GLU A 254 38.23 17.62 -30.46
CA GLU A 254 39.64 18.02 -30.38
C GLU A 254 39.92 19.24 -31.26
N ALA A 255 39.25 19.33 -32.42
CA ALA A 255 39.50 20.38 -33.41
C ALA A 255 38.58 21.60 -33.28
N VAL A 256 37.34 21.42 -32.83
CA VAL A 256 36.33 22.48 -32.73
C VAL A 256 36.14 22.86 -31.26
N ASP A 257 36.40 24.13 -30.94
CA ASP A 257 36.09 24.67 -29.63
C ASP A 257 34.57 24.86 -29.50
N ILE A 258 33.95 24.04 -28.65
CA ILE A 258 32.51 24.13 -28.40
C ILE A 258 32.17 25.11 -27.25
N GLY A 259 33.17 25.85 -26.75
CA GLY A 259 33.06 26.75 -25.61
C GLY A 259 32.56 26.04 -24.35
N ASN A 260 31.67 26.70 -23.61
CA ASN A 260 31.08 26.18 -22.37
C ASN A 260 29.98 25.10 -22.58
N ARG A 261 29.81 24.59 -23.80
CA ARG A 261 28.75 23.60 -24.08
C ARG A 261 29.14 22.22 -23.57
N CYS A 262 28.16 21.48 -23.05
CA CYS A 262 28.36 20.10 -22.65
C CYS A 262 28.59 19.20 -23.88
N LYS A 263 29.78 18.55 -23.97
CA LYS A 263 30.14 17.60 -25.04
C LYS A 263 29.06 16.53 -25.26
N GLN A 264 28.46 16.01 -24.19
CA GLN A 264 27.42 14.97 -24.28
C GLN A 264 26.14 15.50 -24.93
N LYS A 265 25.73 16.73 -24.61
CA LYS A 265 24.54 17.37 -25.19
C LYS A 265 24.76 17.69 -26.68
N VAL A 266 25.93 18.23 -27.05
CA VAL A 266 26.29 18.50 -28.45
C VAL A 266 26.30 17.20 -29.26
N LYS A 267 26.92 16.15 -28.71
CA LYS A 267 26.95 14.82 -29.31
C LYS A 267 25.54 14.24 -29.49
N HIS A 268 24.69 14.35 -28.48
CA HIS A 268 23.29 13.89 -28.54
C HIS A 268 22.50 14.62 -29.63
N ASP A 269 22.56 15.95 -29.66
CA ASP A 269 21.82 16.75 -30.63
C ASP A 269 22.27 16.45 -32.07
N LEU A 270 23.59 16.41 -32.33
CA LEU A 270 24.13 16.05 -33.65
C LEU A 270 23.69 14.65 -34.08
N ARG A 271 23.74 13.65 -33.19
CA ARG A 271 23.30 12.27 -33.48
C ARG A 271 21.83 12.16 -33.85
N ASN A 272 20.99 13.06 -33.33
CA ASN A 272 19.57 13.09 -33.64
C ASN A 272 19.26 13.91 -34.91
N GLY A 273 20.27 14.19 -35.74
CA GLY A 273 20.12 14.94 -36.99
C GLY A 273 19.87 16.43 -36.80
N LYS A 274 20.02 16.94 -35.56
CA LYS A 274 19.86 18.36 -35.29
C LYS A 274 21.14 19.10 -35.63
N ALA A 275 21.04 20.08 -36.52
CA ALA A 275 22.15 20.98 -36.82
C ALA A 275 22.47 21.84 -35.59
N ILE A 276 23.77 22.00 -35.29
CA ILE A 276 24.24 22.81 -34.16
C ILE A 276 25.16 23.89 -34.69
N THR A 277 24.86 25.15 -34.38
CA THR A 277 25.74 26.27 -34.74
C THR A 277 26.82 26.49 -33.69
N ILE A 278 28.08 26.51 -34.11
CA ILE A 278 29.30 26.78 -33.32
C ILE A 278 30.16 27.73 -34.15
N ASP A 279 30.52 28.89 -33.59
CA ASP A 279 31.29 29.95 -34.27
C ASP A 279 30.76 30.37 -35.65
N GLY A 280 29.42 30.43 -35.77
CA GLY A 280 28.74 30.78 -37.03
C GLY A 280 28.61 29.62 -38.03
N CYS A 281 29.31 28.51 -37.80
CA CYS A 281 29.26 27.30 -38.59
C CYS A 281 28.18 26.33 -38.08
N ALA A 282 27.28 25.86 -38.95
CA ALA A 282 26.28 24.86 -38.69
C ALA A 282 26.86 23.48 -38.95
N TRP A 283 26.91 22.66 -37.91
CA TRP A 283 27.46 21.32 -37.94
C TRP A 283 26.35 20.27 -37.97
N ARG A 284 26.52 19.22 -38.76
CA ARG A 284 25.64 18.05 -38.82
C ARG A 284 26.44 16.77 -38.64
N ALA A 285 25.81 15.75 -38.08
CA ALA A 285 26.39 14.41 -38.04
C ALA A 285 25.59 13.46 -38.92
N THR A 286 26.28 12.87 -39.87
CA THR A 286 25.72 11.92 -40.82
C THR A 286 26.23 10.52 -40.46
N PRO A 287 25.33 9.55 -40.16
CA PRO A 287 25.74 8.19 -39.86
C PRO A 287 26.38 7.54 -41.08
N ILE A 288 27.52 6.88 -40.87
CA ILE A 288 28.20 6.02 -41.84
C ILE A 288 27.62 4.61 -41.64
N ASP A 289 27.14 4.01 -42.73
CA ASP A 289 26.67 2.61 -42.74
C ASP A 289 27.83 1.60 -42.72
#